data_AF-A0A139AK83-F1
#
_entry.id   AF-A0A139AK83-F1
#
_cell.length_a   1.000
_cell.length_b   1.000
_cell.length_c   1.000
_cell.angle_alpha   90.00
_cell.angle_beta   90.00
_cell.angle_gamma   90.00
#
_symmetry.space_group_name_H-M   'P 1'
#
loop_
_entity.id
_entity.type
_entity.pdbx_description
1 polymer ?
#
loop_
_entity_poly.entity_id
_entity_poly.type
_entity_poly.pdbx_seq_one_letter_code
_entity_poly.pdbx_strand_id
1 'polypeptide(L)'
;MELPLLLFILVPFFLVSTTAGSQLAASQADRFFSSSGHTNNWAVLVDTSRYWFNYRHSANTLSMYRTVKRLGIPDSNIILMLADDVACNPRNDAPGSVFNTHERHRLDLYGENIEVDYRGYEVTVENFIRVLTGRHDPSVPRSKRLLTDDRSNVLVYMTGHGGDEFLKFQDNEEISSWDIADAFEQMWEKRRYHEILFMVDTCQANTLYERFYSPNILSVGSSRKGESSYSYHIDMDLGVHVIDRFTFFNLEVLERVTPGSQYTLADLFSTYDPVPIASHPGIRSELSRPLEVALITDFFGAVQNVEITRDGCAIRGNRTSLSEAATEQGKSEPGHVEAAAKPVNVNLSATHRHPNLDPRVRELKPVAETELVSYRFVGLMMIAGVAIRMAVNIERKQESEARPRMKRA
;
A
#
# COMPACT_ATOMS: atom_id res chain seq x y z
N MET A 1 -74.86 -21.48 -6.43
CA MET A 1 -74.02 -20.29 -6.68
C MET A 1 -72.99 -20.27 -5.57
N GLU A 2 -71.81 -20.82 -5.86
CA GLU A 2 -70.73 -21.06 -4.89
C GLU A 2 -69.49 -20.26 -5.34
N LEU A 3 -68.73 -19.77 -4.36
CA LEU A 3 -67.56 -18.87 -4.38
C LEU A 3 -67.84 -17.37 -4.65
N PRO A 4 -67.36 -16.46 -3.76
CA PRO A 4 -65.94 -16.39 -3.36
C PRO A 4 -65.70 -16.04 -1.87
N LEU A 5 -65.02 -16.91 -1.13
CA LEU A 5 -64.41 -16.58 0.18
C LEU A 5 -62.91 -16.85 0.25
N LEU A 6 -62.32 -17.47 -0.78
CA LEU A 6 -60.93 -17.94 -0.76
C LEU A 6 -59.89 -16.84 -1.02
N LEU A 7 -60.31 -15.66 -1.52
CA LEU A 7 -59.38 -14.61 -1.97
C LEU A 7 -58.81 -13.77 -0.82
N PHE A 8 -59.45 -13.75 0.36
CA PHE A 8 -59.03 -12.91 1.49
C PHE A 8 -57.98 -13.55 2.41
N ILE A 9 -57.72 -14.85 2.28
CA ILE A 9 -56.75 -15.57 3.13
C ILE A 9 -55.36 -15.65 2.47
N LEU A 10 -55.27 -15.54 1.13
CA LEU A 10 -54.01 -15.71 0.39
C LEU A 10 -53.14 -14.44 0.34
N VAL A 11 -53.73 -13.25 0.46
CA VAL A 11 -53.01 -11.97 0.43
C VAL A 11 -52.08 -11.73 1.63
N PRO A 12 -52.48 -12.00 2.90
CA PRO A 12 -51.55 -11.85 4.02
C PRO A 12 -50.45 -12.91 4.03
N PHE A 13 -50.69 -14.10 3.45
CA PHE A 13 -49.69 -15.17 3.40
C PHE A 13 -48.54 -14.86 2.41
N PHE A 14 -48.86 -14.23 1.28
CA PHE A 14 -47.85 -13.79 0.29
C PHE A 14 -46.99 -12.61 0.78
N LEU A 15 -47.55 -11.70 1.59
CA LEU A 15 -46.81 -10.58 2.20
C LEU A 15 -45.89 -11.02 3.34
N VAL A 16 -46.27 -12.03 4.12
CA VAL A 16 -45.40 -12.57 5.18
C VAL A 16 -44.24 -13.38 4.59
N SER A 17 -44.47 -14.22 3.58
CA SER A 17 -43.40 -14.99 2.94
C SER A 17 -42.35 -14.14 2.21
N THR A 18 -42.73 -12.99 1.66
CA THR A 18 -41.77 -12.07 1.01
C THR A 18 -40.86 -11.37 2.03
N THR A 19 -41.40 -10.94 3.18
CA THR A 19 -40.58 -10.32 4.25
C THR A 19 -39.59 -11.28 4.91
N ALA A 20 -40.00 -12.54 5.12
CA ALA A 20 -39.13 -13.57 5.71
C ALA A 20 -37.97 -13.97 4.79
N GLY A 21 -38.21 -14.05 3.47
CA GLY A 21 -37.16 -14.32 2.48
C GLY A 21 -36.11 -13.22 2.40
N SER A 22 -36.53 -11.95 2.47
CA SER A 22 -35.60 -10.80 2.50
C SER A 22 -34.77 -10.73 3.78
N GLN A 23 -35.34 -11.07 4.94
CA GLN A 23 -34.59 -11.11 6.20
C GLN A 23 -33.60 -12.27 6.27
N LEU A 24 -33.95 -13.43 5.70
CA LEU A 24 -33.05 -14.58 5.64
C LEU A 24 -31.85 -14.29 4.70
N ALA A 25 -32.11 -13.71 3.52
CA ALA A 25 -31.08 -13.32 2.56
C ALA A 25 -30.15 -12.22 3.13
N ALA A 26 -30.69 -11.22 3.82
CA ALA A 26 -29.90 -10.21 4.52
C ALA A 26 -29.04 -10.84 5.65
N SER A 27 -29.60 -11.77 6.43
CA SER A 27 -28.85 -12.46 7.49
C SER A 27 -27.75 -13.39 6.95
N GLN A 28 -27.94 -13.97 5.77
CA GLN A 28 -26.93 -14.77 5.07
C GLN A 28 -25.84 -13.89 4.48
N ALA A 29 -26.20 -12.75 3.87
CA ALA A 29 -25.26 -11.75 3.40
C ALA A 29 -24.44 -11.16 4.56
N ASP A 30 -25.07 -10.79 5.67
CA ASP A 30 -24.35 -10.29 6.85
C ASP A 30 -23.40 -11.35 7.42
N ARG A 31 -23.82 -12.62 7.53
CA ARG A 31 -22.92 -13.71 7.96
C ARG A 31 -21.77 -13.96 6.97
N PHE A 32 -22.01 -13.76 5.68
CA PHE A 32 -21.01 -13.89 4.62
C PHE A 32 -19.96 -12.78 4.68
N PHE A 33 -20.37 -11.53 4.91
CA PHE A 33 -19.45 -10.40 5.08
C PHE A 33 -18.82 -10.34 6.49
N SER A 34 -19.32 -11.11 7.44
CA SER A 34 -18.81 -11.16 8.83
C SER A 34 -17.54 -12.01 8.99
N SER A 35 -17.15 -12.84 8.02
CA SER A 35 -15.98 -13.71 8.17
C SER A 35 -14.63 -13.00 8.03
N SER A 36 -14.57 -11.81 7.41
CA SER A 36 -13.34 -10.99 7.25
C SER A 36 -13.36 -9.67 8.02
N GLY A 37 -14.43 -9.34 8.75
CA GLY A 37 -14.58 -8.07 9.50
C GLY A 37 -14.78 -6.80 8.65
N HIS A 38 -14.24 -6.76 7.42
CA HIS A 38 -14.31 -5.65 6.46
C HIS A 38 -14.70 -6.14 5.05
N THR A 39 -15.18 -5.23 4.19
CA THR A 39 -15.75 -5.53 2.86
C THR A 39 -14.92 -5.00 1.69
N ASN A 40 -14.07 -4.01 1.94
CA ASN A 40 -13.22 -3.40 0.93
C ASN A 40 -12.00 -2.72 1.58
N ASN A 41 -10.95 -2.54 0.78
CA ASN A 41 -9.72 -1.88 1.20
C ASN A 41 -9.47 -0.65 0.33
N TRP A 42 -8.99 0.42 0.98
CA TRP A 42 -8.60 1.68 0.37
C TRP A 42 -7.17 2.03 0.72
N ALA A 43 -6.51 2.77 -0.15
CA ALA A 43 -5.19 3.33 0.11
C ALA A 43 -5.17 4.83 -0.13
N VAL A 44 -4.55 5.58 0.77
CA VAL A 44 -4.21 7.00 0.62
C VAL A 44 -2.70 7.09 0.70
N LEU A 45 -2.06 7.37 -0.44
CA LEU A 45 -0.62 7.33 -0.62
C LEU A 45 -0.10 8.73 -0.93
N VAL A 46 0.75 9.28 -0.07
CA VAL A 46 1.12 10.70 -0.11
C VAL A 46 2.63 10.89 -0.10
N ASP A 47 3.16 11.38 -1.22
CA ASP A 47 4.44 12.07 -1.26
C ASP A 47 4.21 13.55 -0.99
N THR A 48 4.80 14.03 0.09
CA THR A 48 4.62 15.42 0.56
C THR A 48 5.76 16.34 0.14
N SER A 49 6.81 15.82 -0.50
CA SER A 49 8.01 16.59 -0.82
C SER A 49 8.11 16.99 -2.28
N ARG A 50 8.83 18.10 -2.51
CA ARG A 50 9.12 18.60 -3.85
C ARG A 50 10.62 18.72 -4.11
N TYR A 51 10.97 19.01 -5.37
CA TYR A 51 12.32 19.17 -5.89
C TYR A 51 13.05 17.85 -6.16
N TRP A 52 13.95 17.90 -7.16
CA TRP A 52 14.71 16.75 -7.66
C TRP A 52 15.45 15.96 -6.58
N PHE A 53 16.06 16.64 -5.60
CA PHE A 53 16.81 15.98 -4.53
C PHE A 53 15.93 15.15 -3.58
N ASN A 54 14.61 15.28 -3.68
CA ASN A 54 13.62 14.49 -2.93
C ASN A 54 12.96 13.39 -3.76
N TYR A 55 13.53 13.06 -4.93
CA TYR A 55 13.06 12.00 -5.82
C TYR A 55 12.60 10.72 -5.11
N ARG A 56 13.33 10.28 -4.08
CA ARG A 56 13.01 9.10 -3.26
C ARG A 56 11.60 9.11 -2.67
N HIS A 57 11.04 10.26 -2.27
CA HIS A 57 9.71 10.30 -1.66
C HIS A 57 8.60 9.99 -2.69
N SER A 58 8.77 10.46 -3.93
CA SER A 58 7.90 10.06 -5.05
C SER A 58 8.07 8.57 -5.35
N ALA A 59 9.31 8.09 -5.45
CA ALA A 59 9.60 6.68 -5.71
C ALA A 59 9.08 5.73 -4.61
N ASN A 60 9.18 6.13 -3.33
CA ASN A 60 8.61 5.42 -2.19
C ASN A 60 7.09 5.26 -2.34
N THR A 61 6.39 6.38 -2.59
CA THR A 61 4.93 6.41 -2.74
C THR A 61 4.48 5.56 -3.93
N LEU A 62 5.18 5.68 -5.06
CA LEU A 62 4.92 4.86 -6.25
C LEU A 62 5.20 3.37 -6.01
N SER A 63 6.18 3.03 -5.18
CA SER A 63 6.46 1.64 -4.79
C SER A 63 5.31 1.05 -3.95
N MET A 64 4.75 1.84 -3.03
CA MET A 64 3.55 1.44 -2.29
C MET A 64 2.32 1.33 -3.19
N TYR A 65 2.14 2.26 -4.13
CA TYR A 65 1.07 2.23 -5.14
C TYR A 65 1.13 0.94 -5.97
N ARG A 66 2.31 0.59 -6.48
CA ARG A 66 2.51 -0.66 -7.20
C ARG A 66 2.21 -1.87 -6.32
N THR A 67 2.58 -1.83 -5.04
CA THR A 67 2.31 -2.94 -4.10
C THR A 67 0.82 -3.18 -3.92
N VAL A 68 0.03 -2.13 -3.65
CA VAL A 68 -1.42 -2.26 -3.46
C VAL A 68 -2.12 -2.70 -4.74
N LYS A 69 -1.70 -2.19 -5.91
CA LYS A 69 -2.23 -2.63 -7.21
C LYS A 69 -1.93 -4.08 -7.51
N ARG A 70 -0.69 -4.52 -7.26
CA ARG A 70 -0.27 -5.91 -7.45
C ARG A 70 -1.07 -6.87 -6.56
N LEU A 71 -1.45 -6.42 -5.36
CA LEU A 71 -2.29 -7.18 -4.44
C LEU A 71 -3.81 -7.00 -4.69
N GLY A 72 -4.17 -6.26 -5.74
CA GLY A 72 -5.49 -6.25 -6.35
C GLY A 72 -6.37 -5.05 -6.01
N ILE A 73 -5.91 -4.09 -5.19
CA ILE A 73 -6.71 -2.89 -4.91
C ILE A 73 -6.84 -2.08 -6.22
N PRO A 74 -8.07 -1.79 -6.70
CA PRO A 74 -8.27 -1.05 -7.94
C PRO A 74 -7.98 0.45 -7.76
N ASP A 75 -7.65 1.15 -8.84
CA ASP A 75 -7.37 2.60 -8.81
C ASP A 75 -8.52 3.42 -8.23
N SER A 76 -9.78 2.97 -8.43
CA SER A 76 -10.95 3.61 -7.83
C SER A 76 -10.94 3.64 -6.30
N ASN A 77 -10.07 2.85 -5.67
CA ASN A 77 -9.90 2.71 -4.22
C ASN A 77 -8.53 3.22 -3.74
N ILE A 78 -7.74 3.85 -4.62
CA ILE A 78 -6.43 4.38 -4.29
C ILE A 78 -6.46 5.88 -4.54
N ILE A 79 -6.16 6.68 -3.51
CA ILE A 79 -5.91 8.11 -3.64
C ILE A 79 -4.40 8.32 -3.67
N LEU A 80 -3.86 8.72 -4.81
CA LEU A 80 -2.44 8.97 -4.99
C LEU A 80 -2.15 10.48 -5.07
N MET A 81 -1.31 10.97 -4.16
CA MET A 81 -0.88 12.36 -4.08
C MET A 81 0.63 12.43 -4.29
N LEU A 82 1.08 13.10 -5.37
CA LEU A 82 2.50 13.32 -5.67
C LEU A 82 2.80 14.82 -5.72
N ALA A 83 3.55 15.30 -4.72
CA ALA A 83 3.88 16.72 -4.57
C ALA A 83 4.82 17.27 -5.66
N ASP A 84 5.50 16.41 -6.42
CA ASP A 84 6.30 16.79 -7.59
C ASP A 84 6.19 15.72 -8.69
N ASP A 85 6.39 16.14 -9.93
CA ASP A 85 6.44 15.25 -11.09
C ASP A 85 7.89 14.98 -11.46
N VAL A 86 8.50 14.05 -10.74
CA VAL A 86 9.90 13.65 -10.98
C VAL A 86 10.06 12.89 -12.31
N ALA A 87 9.00 12.30 -12.84
CA ALA A 87 9.02 11.61 -14.14
C ALA A 87 9.21 12.62 -15.28
N CYS A 88 8.60 13.81 -15.18
CA CYS A 88 8.71 14.89 -16.17
C CYS A 88 9.81 15.92 -15.85
N ASN A 89 10.65 15.69 -14.83
CA ASN A 89 11.68 16.64 -14.46
C ASN A 89 12.77 16.74 -15.54
N PRO A 90 13.25 17.94 -15.94
CA PRO A 90 14.32 18.07 -16.93
C PRO A 90 15.66 17.44 -16.54
N ARG A 91 15.85 17.11 -15.26
CA ARG A 91 17.03 16.38 -14.76
C ARG A 91 16.88 14.86 -14.88
N ASN A 92 15.67 14.37 -15.14
CA ASN A 92 15.43 12.96 -15.37
C ASN A 92 15.87 12.61 -16.80
N ASP A 93 16.93 11.84 -16.90
CA ASP A 93 17.50 11.33 -18.15
C ASP A 93 16.76 10.08 -18.68
N ALA A 94 15.77 9.59 -17.93
CA ALA A 94 14.75 8.63 -18.39
C ALA A 94 13.35 9.28 -18.31
N PRO A 95 12.98 10.17 -19.26
CA PRO A 95 11.73 10.92 -19.21
C PRO A 95 10.51 10.00 -19.16
N GLY A 96 9.56 10.31 -18.27
CA GLY A 96 8.33 9.55 -18.10
C GLY A 96 8.46 8.29 -17.23
N SER A 97 9.65 8.03 -16.66
CA SER A 97 9.89 6.87 -15.80
C SER A 97 10.40 7.25 -14.42
N VAL A 98 10.10 6.40 -13.43
CA VAL A 98 10.60 6.51 -12.06
C VAL A 98 11.05 5.15 -11.54
N PHE A 99 12.29 5.06 -11.07
CA PHE A 99 12.92 3.87 -10.51
C PHE A 99 13.18 4.01 -9.02
N ASN A 100 13.12 2.92 -8.25
CA ASN A 100 13.46 2.86 -6.82
C ASN A 100 14.71 2.03 -6.51
N THR A 101 15.46 1.63 -7.54
CA THR A 101 16.68 0.83 -7.40
C THR A 101 17.79 1.44 -8.25
N HIS A 102 19.03 1.17 -7.86
CA HIS A 102 20.23 1.56 -8.59
C HIS A 102 20.42 0.73 -9.88
N GLU A 103 19.81 -0.46 -9.97
CA GLU A 103 19.76 -1.26 -11.19
C GLU A 103 18.68 -0.71 -12.14
N ARG A 104 19.05 0.34 -12.88
CA ARG A 104 18.19 1.04 -13.82
C ARG A 104 17.38 0.11 -14.72
N HIS A 105 16.15 0.52 -15.03
CA HIS A 105 15.23 -0.15 -15.97
C HIS A 105 14.72 -1.53 -15.57
N ARG A 106 15.01 -2.02 -14.35
CA ARG A 106 14.43 -3.29 -13.90
C ARG A 106 12.92 -3.18 -13.64
N LEU A 107 12.49 -2.01 -13.17
CA LEU A 107 11.10 -1.73 -12.85
C LEU A 107 10.80 -0.23 -12.92
N ASP A 108 10.06 0.19 -13.94
CA ASP A 108 9.46 1.52 -13.97
C ASP A 108 8.20 1.53 -13.08
N LEU A 109 8.19 2.43 -12.10
CA LEU A 109 7.12 2.63 -11.14
C LEU A 109 6.05 3.61 -11.64
N TYR A 110 6.39 4.47 -12.60
CA TYR A 110 5.46 5.44 -13.16
C TYR A 110 4.64 4.75 -14.26
N GLY A 111 5.30 4.23 -15.30
CA GLY A 111 4.69 3.40 -16.33
C GLY A 111 3.44 4.01 -16.98
N GLU A 112 2.66 3.18 -17.69
CA GLU A 112 1.49 3.65 -18.45
C GLU A 112 0.18 3.64 -17.63
N ASN A 113 0.11 2.89 -16.54
CA ASN A 113 -1.13 2.60 -15.81
C ASN A 113 -1.21 3.24 -14.43
N ILE A 114 -0.58 4.41 -14.27
CA ILE A 114 -0.65 5.19 -13.03
C ILE A 114 -1.77 6.22 -13.06
N GLU A 115 -2.59 6.22 -12.02
CA GLU A 115 -3.60 7.25 -11.79
C GLU A 115 -3.15 8.14 -10.63
N VAL A 116 -2.66 9.34 -10.94
CA VAL A 116 -2.30 10.35 -9.93
C VAL A 116 -3.49 11.28 -9.74
N ASP A 117 -4.09 11.27 -8.56
CA ASP A 117 -5.26 12.08 -8.24
C ASP A 117 -4.87 13.53 -7.97
N TYR A 118 -3.93 13.75 -7.05
CA TYR A 118 -3.46 15.10 -6.69
C TYR A 118 -2.03 15.27 -7.15
N ARG A 119 -1.80 16.23 -8.05
CA ARG A 119 -0.48 16.48 -8.67
C ARG A 119 0.07 17.84 -8.25
N GLY A 120 1.35 17.90 -7.90
CA GLY A 120 2.07 19.15 -7.67
C GLY A 120 1.35 20.03 -6.65
N TYR A 121 0.96 21.24 -7.09
CA TYR A 121 0.29 22.23 -6.25
C TYR A 121 -1.03 21.78 -5.63
N GLU A 122 -1.66 20.71 -6.13
CA GLU A 122 -2.87 20.16 -5.51
C GLU A 122 -2.57 19.35 -4.23
N VAL A 123 -1.31 18.98 -3.96
CA VAL A 123 -0.90 18.25 -2.76
C VAL A 123 -0.69 19.20 -1.58
N THR A 124 -1.80 19.64 -0.99
CA THR A 124 -1.81 20.55 0.16
C THR A 124 -2.33 19.84 1.42
N VAL A 125 -2.03 20.41 2.59
CA VAL A 125 -2.58 19.91 3.87
C VAL A 125 -4.11 19.94 3.82
N GLU A 126 -4.68 21.02 3.28
CA GLU A 126 -6.12 21.17 3.13
C GLU A 126 -6.75 20.04 2.30
N ASN A 127 -6.20 19.73 1.14
CA ASN A 127 -6.75 18.68 0.29
C ASN A 127 -6.61 17.30 0.94
N PHE A 128 -5.49 17.02 1.60
CA PHE A 128 -5.31 15.77 2.35
C PHE A 128 -6.37 15.61 3.45
N ILE A 129 -6.58 16.63 4.29
CA ILE A 129 -7.60 16.61 5.34
C ILE A 129 -9.01 16.50 4.75
N ARG A 130 -9.29 17.18 3.62
CA ARG A 130 -10.58 17.06 2.93
C ARG A 130 -10.82 15.66 2.41
N VAL A 131 -9.80 14.97 1.87
CA VAL A 131 -9.89 13.57 1.45
C VAL A 131 -10.28 12.68 2.63
N LEU A 132 -9.55 12.76 3.75
CA LEU A 132 -9.82 11.93 4.94
C LEU A 132 -11.23 12.20 5.50
N THR A 133 -11.57 13.46 5.72
CA THR A 133 -12.86 13.85 6.32
C THR A 133 -14.04 13.80 5.33
N GLY A 134 -13.74 13.57 4.03
CA GLY A 134 -14.56 13.74 2.83
C GLY A 134 -15.44 14.98 2.83
N ARG A 135 -14.90 16.10 3.30
CA ARG A 135 -15.52 17.42 3.20
C ARG A 135 -15.09 18.04 1.86
N HIS A 136 -15.72 17.57 0.79
CA HIS A 136 -15.44 18.04 -0.57
C HIS A 136 -16.55 18.94 -1.10
N ASP A 137 -16.18 19.87 -1.97
CA ASP A 137 -17.17 20.56 -2.80
C ASP A 137 -17.90 19.55 -3.71
N PRO A 138 -19.21 19.71 -3.97
CA PRO A 138 -19.97 18.81 -4.84
C PRO A 138 -19.38 18.63 -6.25
N SER A 139 -18.60 19.58 -6.74
CA SER A 139 -17.93 19.52 -8.05
C SER A 139 -16.66 18.66 -8.10
N VAL A 140 -16.06 18.32 -6.94
CA VAL A 140 -14.82 17.50 -6.91
C VAL A 140 -15.10 16.14 -7.56
N PRO A 141 -14.31 15.65 -8.52
CA PRO A 141 -14.60 14.39 -9.20
C PRO A 141 -14.52 13.19 -8.24
N ARG A 142 -15.19 12.09 -8.59
CA ARG A 142 -15.26 10.88 -7.76
C ARG A 142 -13.87 10.30 -7.45
N SER A 143 -12.96 10.30 -8.43
CA SER A 143 -11.58 9.79 -8.29
C SER A 143 -10.80 10.50 -7.18
N LYS A 144 -11.10 11.78 -6.92
CA LYS A 144 -10.45 12.59 -5.88
C LYS A 144 -11.07 12.44 -4.49
N ARG A 145 -11.97 11.47 -4.27
CA ARG A 145 -12.72 11.32 -3.01
C ARG A 145 -12.47 9.94 -2.39
N LEU A 146 -12.19 9.91 -1.10
CA LEU A 146 -12.10 8.67 -0.32
C LEU A 146 -13.51 8.18 0.03
N LEU A 147 -14.07 7.21 -0.70
CA LEU A 147 -15.47 6.77 -0.54
C LEU A 147 -15.60 5.54 0.38
N THR A 148 -14.98 5.64 1.55
CA THR A 148 -14.97 4.61 2.60
C THR A 148 -16.23 4.67 3.48
N ASP A 149 -16.48 3.56 4.18
CA ASP A 149 -17.59 3.33 5.12
C ASP A 149 -17.10 2.58 6.40
N ASP A 150 -18.02 2.17 7.27
CA ASP A 150 -17.74 1.44 8.52
C ASP A 150 -17.23 0.01 8.34
N ARG A 151 -17.13 -0.45 7.08
CA ARG A 151 -16.60 -1.76 6.70
C ARG A 151 -15.39 -1.63 5.78
N SER A 152 -14.76 -0.47 5.72
CA SER A 152 -13.61 -0.19 4.86
C SER A 152 -12.31 -0.16 5.68
N ASN A 153 -11.32 -0.97 5.33
CA ASN A 153 -9.97 -0.77 5.89
C ASN A 153 -9.21 0.24 5.04
N VAL A 154 -8.44 1.11 5.69
CA VAL A 154 -7.74 2.20 5.02
C VAL A 154 -6.25 2.15 5.35
N LEU A 155 -5.42 1.95 4.32
CA LEU A 155 -3.98 2.20 4.40
C LEU A 155 -3.73 3.68 4.17
N VAL A 156 -3.13 4.39 5.13
CA VAL A 156 -2.63 5.75 4.95
C VAL A 156 -1.11 5.69 5.01
N TYR A 157 -0.46 5.84 3.86
CA TYR A 157 0.99 5.89 3.75
C TYR A 157 1.45 7.31 3.41
N MET A 158 2.37 7.84 4.20
CA MET A 158 2.93 9.17 3.99
C MET A 158 4.46 9.12 4.01
N THR A 159 5.09 9.88 3.12
CA THR A 159 6.55 10.03 3.10
C THR A 159 6.93 11.47 2.77
N GLY A 160 8.04 11.92 3.38
CA GLY A 160 8.55 13.27 3.19
C GLY A 160 9.46 13.74 4.32
N HIS A 161 9.63 15.05 4.42
CA HIS A 161 10.40 15.67 5.49
C HIS A 161 9.52 16.06 6.66
N GLY A 162 9.98 15.81 7.88
CA GLY A 162 9.20 16.02 9.10
C GLY A 162 10.09 16.26 10.30
N GLY A 163 9.47 16.33 11.46
CA GLY A 163 10.13 16.54 12.73
C GLY A 163 9.20 16.20 13.89
N ASP A 164 9.52 16.73 15.07
CA ASP A 164 8.76 16.46 16.29
C ASP A 164 7.31 16.95 16.15
N GLU A 165 6.38 16.01 16.02
CA GLU A 165 4.94 16.20 15.86
C GLU A 165 4.48 16.88 14.56
N PHE A 166 5.30 16.92 13.49
CA PHE A 166 4.88 17.50 12.20
C PHE A 166 5.50 16.84 10.95
N LEU A 167 4.82 16.99 9.81
CA LEU A 167 5.28 16.62 8.47
C LEU A 167 5.10 17.81 7.51
N LYS A 168 6.10 18.12 6.69
CA LYS A 168 6.07 19.23 5.73
C LYS A 168 5.39 18.83 4.44
N PHE A 169 4.52 19.70 3.93
CA PHE A 169 3.92 19.63 2.61
C PHE A 169 4.54 20.68 1.69
N GLN A 170 5.05 20.24 0.55
CA GLN A 170 5.65 21.05 -0.51
C GLN A 170 6.73 22.04 -0.02
N ASP A 171 7.40 21.76 1.10
CA ASP A 171 8.37 22.67 1.73
C ASP A 171 7.81 24.07 2.07
N ASN A 172 6.49 24.17 2.26
CA ASN A 172 5.79 25.44 2.51
C ASN A 172 4.81 25.36 3.69
N GLU A 173 4.07 24.26 3.81
CA GLU A 173 3.09 24.04 4.87
C GLU A 173 3.52 22.88 5.75
N GLU A 174 2.94 22.78 6.94
CA GLU A 174 3.17 21.69 7.87
C GLU A 174 1.81 21.15 8.33
N ILE A 175 1.69 19.83 8.38
CA ILE A 175 0.59 19.14 9.07
C ILE A 175 1.12 18.63 10.41
N SER A 176 0.37 18.87 11.48
CA SER A 176 0.74 18.39 12.82
C SER A 176 0.13 17.01 13.12
N SER A 177 0.68 16.34 14.13
CA SER A 177 0.11 15.10 14.69
C SER A 177 -1.33 15.28 15.16
N TRP A 178 -1.69 16.48 15.65
CA TRP A 178 -3.04 16.83 16.06
C TRP A 178 -4.00 16.93 14.89
N ASP A 179 -3.60 17.53 13.77
CA ASP A 179 -4.45 17.65 12.58
C ASP A 179 -4.84 16.27 12.03
N ILE A 180 -3.90 15.32 12.03
CA ILE A 180 -4.14 13.93 11.61
C ILE A 180 -5.04 13.21 12.62
N ALA A 181 -4.77 13.37 13.92
CA ALA A 181 -5.59 12.78 14.99
C ALA A 181 -7.06 13.22 14.89
N ASP A 182 -7.29 14.52 14.72
CA ASP A 182 -8.63 15.09 14.60
C ASP A 182 -9.32 14.73 13.28
N ALA A 183 -8.56 14.53 12.20
CA ALA A 183 -9.10 14.01 10.95
C ALA A 183 -9.56 12.55 11.09
N PHE A 184 -8.77 11.70 11.75
CA PHE A 184 -9.15 10.32 12.04
C PHE A 184 -10.33 10.23 13.00
N GLU A 185 -10.42 11.11 14.01
CA GLU A 185 -11.61 11.17 14.86
C GLU A 185 -12.86 11.53 14.05
N GLN A 186 -12.78 12.52 13.17
CA GLN A 186 -13.91 12.85 12.30
C GLN A 186 -14.29 11.69 11.36
N MET A 187 -13.32 10.89 10.92
CA MET A 187 -13.62 9.68 10.14
C MET A 187 -14.35 8.65 11.01
N TRP A 188 -13.94 8.49 12.27
CA TRP A 188 -14.56 7.58 13.23
C TRP A 188 -16.00 7.98 13.54
N GLU A 189 -16.23 9.23 13.94
CA GLU A 189 -17.57 9.77 14.24
C GLU A 189 -18.52 9.63 13.05
N LYS A 190 -17.99 9.77 11.83
CA LYS A 190 -18.74 9.64 10.58
C LYS A 190 -18.81 8.22 10.03
N ARG A 191 -18.28 7.22 10.74
CA ARG A 191 -18.30 5.81 10.33
C ARG A 191 -17.68 5.58 8.96
N ARG A 192 -16.46 6.08 8.77
CA ARG A 192 -15.73 6.07 7.49
C ARG A 192 -14.52 5.14 7.45
N TYR A 193 -14.34 4.34 8.48
CA TYR A 193 -13.40 3.23 8.43
C TYR A 193 -13.87 2.14 9.41
N HIS A 194 -13.48 0.91 9.08
CA HIS A 194 -13.44 -0.20 10.01
C HIS A 194 -12.13 -0.19 10.79
N GLU A 195 -11.00 -0.16 10.07
CA GLU A 195 -9.64 -0.02 10.61
C GLU A 195 -8.76 0.89 9.74
N ILE A 196 -7.78 1.55 10.37
CA ILE A 196 -6.74 2.31 9.70
C ILE A 196 -5.37 1.70 10.00
N LEU A 197 -4.56 1.51 8.97
CA LEU A 197 -3.12 1.33 9.08
C LEU A 197 -2.44 2.63 8.66
N PHE A 198 -1.88 3.37 9.62
CA PHE A 198 -1.12 4.58 9.39
C PHE A 198 0.38 4.27 9.37
N MET A 199 1.02 4.48 8.22
CA MET A 199 2.44 4.18 8.00
C MET A 199 3.16 5.43 7.51
N VAL A 200 4.23 5.84 8.20
CA VAL A 200 4.90 7.10 7.88
C VAL A 200 6.43 7.01 7.85
N ASP A 201 7.03 7.43 6.74
CA ASP A 201 8.48 7.47 6.50
C ASP A 201 8.99 8.93 6.50
N THR A 202 9.55 9.36 7.64
CA THR A 202 10.06 10.71 7.85
C THR A 202 10.91 10.79 9.13
N CYS A 203 11.64 11.89 9.32
CA CYS A 203 12.35 12.17 10.56
C CYS A 203 11.37 12.33 11.74
N GLN A 204 11.66 11.68 12.86
CA GLN A 204 10.82 11.66 14.07
C GLN A 204 9.39 11.17 13.81
N ALA A 205 9.21 10.30 12.81
CA ALA A 205 7.94 9.74 12.38
C ALA A 205 7.04 9.23 13.52
N ASN A 206 7.64 8.64 14.56
CA ASN A 206 6.87 8.06 15.67
C ASN A 206 6.04 9.08 16.43
N THR A 207 6.44 10.35 16.42
CA THR A 207 5.73 11.45 17.10
C THR A 207 4.41 11.82 16.41
N LEU A 208 4.24 11.47 15.13
CA LEU A 208 3.04 11.82 14.35
C LEU A 208 1.77 11.09 14.78
N TYR A 209 1.92 9.90 15.37
CA TYR A 209 0.78 9.10 15.81
C TYR A 209 0.59 9.09 17.32
N GLU A 210 1.46 9.74 18.12
CA GLU A 210 1.34 9.75 19.59
C GLU A 210 0.03 10.40 20.06
N ARG A 211 -0.54 11.30 19.26
CA ARG A 211 -1.79 12.01 19.56
C ARG A 211 -3.04 11.28 19.08
N PHE A 212 -2.96 10.13 18.43
CA PHE A 212 -4.17 9.42 18.00
C PHE A 212 -4.93 8.89 19.22
N TYR A 213 -6.25 9.07 19.22
CA TYR A 213 -7.13 8.66 20.31
C TYR A 213 -8.38 7.90 19.84
N SER A 214 -8.66 7.92 18.52
CA SER A 214 -9.75 7.15 17.92
C SER A 214 -9.41 5.66 17.86
N PRO A 215 -10.40 4.77 18.02
CA PRO A 215 -10.17 3.33 18.03
C PRO A 215 -9.88 2.80 16.62
N ASN A 216 -9.43 1.55 16.57
CA ASN A 216 -9.13 0.76 15.37
C ASN A 216 -8.04 1.36 14.48
N ILE A 217 -7.02 1.98 15.09
CA ILE A 217 -5.88 2.56 14.37
C ILE A 217 -4.60 1.82 14.77
N LEU A 218 -3.93 1.24 13.79
CA LEU A 218 -2.58 0.71 13.92
C LEU A 218 -1.62 1.73 13.30
N SER A 219 -0.54 2.07 13.99
CA SER A 219 0.43 3.03 13.48
C SER A 219 1.84 2.48 13.48
N VAL A 220 2.60 2.84 12.46
CA VAL A 220 4.02 2.50 12.34
C VAL A 220 4.79 3.68 11.75
N GLY A 221 5.94 3.99 12.34
CA GLY A 221 6.80 5.09 11.94
C GLY A 221 8.23 4.62 11.74
N SER A 222 8.96 5.29 10.85
CA SER A 222 10.35 4.97 10.50
C SER A 222 11.38 5.28 11.57
N SER A 223 11.18 6.31 12.42
CA SER A 223 12.20 6.83 13.33
C SER A 223 11.63 7.42 14.62
N ARG A 224 12.40 7.33 15.72
CA ARG A 224 11.99 7.83 17.05
C ARG A 224 12.15 9.35 17.17
N LYS A 225 11.53 9.92 18.21
CA LYS A 225 11.78 11.31 18.62
C LYS A 225 13.28 11.55 18.82
N GLY A 226 13.79 12.65 18.26
CA GLY A 226 15.21 13.00 18.26
C GLY A 226 16.07 12.25 17.22
N GLU A 227 15.47 11.44 16.34
CA GLU A 227 16.17 10.65 15.32
C GLU A 227 15.74 11.07 13.90
N SER A 228 16.66 10.97 12.93
CA SER A 228 16.36 11.16 11.51
C SER A 228 15.96 9.84 10.84
N SER A 229 15.15 9.91 9.78
CA SER A 229 15.07 8.81 8.81
C SER A 229 16.15 9.00 7.74
N TYR A 230 16.50 7.93 7.04
CA TYR A 230 17.64 7.93 6.12
C TYR A 230 17.27 7.40 4.75
N SER A 231 17.79 8.09 3.74
CA SER A 231 17.76 7.64 2.37
C SER A 231 18.60 6.38 2.15
N TYR A 232 18.26 5.67 1.10
CA TYR A 232 18.96 4.48 0.62
C TYR A 232 19.20 4.58 -0.88
N HIS A 233 20.04 3.70 -1.43
CA HIS A 233 20.45 3.60 -2.84
C HIS A 233 20.66 4.94 -3.58
N ILE A 234 21.90 5.23 -3.92
CA ILE A 234 22.21 6.34 -4.83
C ILE A 234 22.18 5.84 -6.28
N ASP A 235 21.44 6.55 -7.13
CA ASP A 235 21.57 6.41 -8.58
C ASP A 235 22.54 7.49 -9.05
N MET A 236 23.68 7.05 -9.60
CA MET A 236 24.77 7.95 -9.97
C MET A 236 24.47 8.76 -11.23
N ASP A 237 23.58 8.27 -12.09
CA ASP A 237 23.17 8.95 -13.31
C ASP A 237 22.12 10.03 -12.99
N LEU A 238 21.18 9.73 -12.07
CA LEU A 238 20.22 10.72 -11.55
C LEU A 238 20.85 11.70 -10.54
N GLY A 239 21.96 11.29 -9.92
CA GLY A 239 22.69 12.07 -8.91
C GLY A 239 21.93 12.24 -7.58
N VAL A 240 20.97 11.37 -7.29
CA VAL A 240 20.08 11.46 -6.11
C VAL A 240 19.84 10.09 -5.49
N HIS A 241 19.33 10.08 -4.26
CA HIS A 241 18.80 8.88 -3.64
C HIS A 241 17.44 8.52 -4.22
N VAL A 242 17.21 7.23 -4.47
CA VAL A 242 16.01 6.74 -5.16
C VAL A 242 14.97 6.08 -4.26
N ILE A 243 15.29 5.83 -2.99
CA ILE A 243 14.36 5.25 -2.02
C ILE A 243 14.80 5.58 -0.59
N ASP A 244 13.91 5.51 0.40
CA ASP A 244 14.28 5.55 1.82
C ASP A 244 14.43 4.16 2.44
N ARG A 245 15.27 4.03 3.47
CA ARG A 245 15.61 2.74 4.09
C ARG A 245 14.38 2.04 4.66
N PHE A 246 13.58 2.75 5.45
CA PHE A 246 12.39 2.17 6.07
C PHE A 246 11.43 1.63 5.00
N THR A 247 11.15 2.44 3.97
CA THR A 247 10.33 1.99 2.83
C THR A 247 10.94 0.80 2.09
N PHE A 248 12.24 0.82 1.81
CA PHE A 248 12.95 -0.29 1.16
C PHE A 248 12.76 -1.63 1.91
N PHE A 249 13.01 -1.66 3.22
CA PHE A 249 12.92 -2.90 3.99
C PHE A 249 11.48 -3.40 4.14
N ASN A 250 10.50 -2.50 4.20
CA ASN A 250 9.10 -2.93 4.12
C ASN A 250 8.78 -3.56 2.76
N LEU A 251 9.26 -2.97 1.66
CA LEU A 251 9.04 -3.51 0.32
C LEU A 251 9.69 -4.88 0.12
N GLU A 252 10.83 -5.18 0.75
CA GLU A 252 11.44 -6.53 0.68
C GLU A 252 10.51 -7.64 1.20
N VAL A 253 9.70 -7.33 2.21
CA VAL A 253 8.68 -8.23 2.75
C VAL A 253 7.44 -8.20 1.88
N LEU A 254 6.93 -7.01 1.57
CA LEU A 254 5.71 -6.83 0.79
C LEU A 254 5.80 -7.48 -0.59
N GLU A 255 6.96 -7.48 -1.25
CA GLU A 255 7.18 -8.17 -2.53
C GLU A 255 6.95 -9.69 -2.46
N ARG A 256 7.08 -10.30 -1.29
CA ARG A 256 6.82 -11.74 -1.09
C ARG A 256 5.35 -12.04 -0.80
N VAL A 257 4.58 -11.02 -0.44
CA VAL A 257 3.14 -11.13 -0.16
C VAL A 257 2.39 -11.30 -1.48
N THR A 258 1.45 -12.23 -1.47
CA THR A 258 0.46 -12.49 -2.53
C THR A 258 -0.95 -12.32 -1.96
N PRO A 259 -2.01 -12.13 -2.78
CA PRO A 259 -3.36 -11.90 -2.28
C PRO A 259 -3.90 -12.96 -1.30
N GLY A 260 -3.45 -14.22 -1.41
CA GLY A 260 -3.84 -15.31 -0.49
C GLY A 260 -2.89 -15.53 0.69
N SER A 261 -1.93 -14.64 0.92
CA SER A 261 -0.94 -14.80 1.98
C SER A 261 -1.54 -14.60 3.37
N GLN A 262 -1.01 -15.36 4.33
CA GLN A 262 -1.40 -15.30 5.74
C GLN A 262 -0.34 -14.58 6.60
N TYR A 263 0.53 -13.78 5.96
CA TYR A 263 1.50 -12.97 6.67
C TYR A 263 0.78 -11.89 7.47
N THR A 264 1.13 -11.81 8.74
CA THR A 264 0.56 -10.87 9.70
C THR A 264 1.38 -9.57 9.72
N LEU A 265 0.82 -8.52 10.30
CA LEU A 265 1.58 -7.30 10.59
C LEU A 265 2.66 -7.57 11.64
N ALA A 266 2.45 -8.52 12.56
CA ALA A 266 3.52 -9.00 13.44
C ALA A 266 4.71 -9.58 12.64
N ASP A 267 4.45 -10.38 11.61
CA ASP A 267 5.51 -10.92 10.74
C ASP A 267 6.27 -9.79 10.05
N LEU A 268 5.58 -8.80 9.49
CA LEU A 268 6.21 -7.63 8.86
C LEU A 268 7.09 -6.88 9.87
N PHE A 269 6.54 -6.51 11.01
CA PHE A 269 7.21 -5.68 12.00
C PHE A 269 8.35 -6.40 12.72
N SER A 270 8.31 -7.73 12.79
CA SER A 270 9.41 -8.55 13.32
C SER A 270 10.69 -8.44 12.49
N THR A 271 10.59 -7.99 11.23
CA THR A 271 11.74 -7.79 10.34
C THR A 271 12.49 -6.49 10.58
N TYR A 272 11.97 -5.59 11.41
CA TYR A 272 12.59 -4.29 11.65
C TYR A 272 13.88 -4.43 12.46
N ASP A 273 15.00 -4.17 11.79
CA ASP A 273 16.33 -4.12 12.40
C ASP A 273 16.89 -2.68 12.31
N PRO A 274 17.16 -2.01 13.44
CA PRO A 274 17.72 -0.66 13.46
C PRO A 274 19.07 -0.53 12.76
N VAL A 275 19.85 -1.62 12.63
CA VAL A 275 21.18 -1.59 12.01
C VAL A 275 21.10 -1.28 10.51
N PRO A 276 20.42 -2.10 9.67
CA PRO A 276 20.27 -1.80 8.25
C PRO A 276 19.29 -0.65 7.99
N ILE A 277 18.28 -0.42 8.84
CA ILE A 277 17.34 0.71 8.69
C ILE A 277 18.00 2.06 9.06
N ALA A 278 19.08 2.03 9.85
CA ALA A 278 19.80 3.19 10.37
C ALA A 278 18.94 4.16 11.22
N SER A 279 17.76 3.71 11.63
CA SER A 279 16.86 4.39 12.57
C SER A 279 16.03 3.36 13.32
N HIS A 280 15.25 3.77 14.31
CA HIS A 280 14.43 2.87 15.11
C HIS A 280 12.94 3.02 14.76
N PRO A 281 12.39 2.13 13.92
CA PRO A 281 10.96 2.11 13.69
C PRO A 281 10.16 1.94 14.99
N GLY A 282 9.04 2.65 15.09
CA GLY A 282 8.08 2.52 16.18
C GLY A 282 6.77 1.93 15.70
N ILE A 283 6.10 1.19 16.58
CA ILE A 283 4.80 0.59 16.34
C ILE A 283 3.89 0.97 17.51
N ARG A 284 2.66 1.37 17.19
CA ARG A 284 1.60 1.68 18.15
C ARG A 284 0.37 0.87 17.75
N SER A 285 -0.05 -0.03 18.63
CA SER A 285 -1.11 -1.02 18.32
C SER A 285 -2.19 -1.10 19.39
N GLU A 286 -2.10 -0.35 20.48
CA GLU A 286 -3.06 -0.41 21.59
C GLU A 286 -4.47 0.08 21.25
N LEU A 287 -4.62 0.82 20.15
CA LEU A 287 -5.91 1.27 19.63
C LEU A 287 -6.53 0.25 18.68
N SER A 288 -5.83 -0.83 18.32
CA SER A 288 -6.27 -1.81 17.31
C SER A 288 -6.29 -3.23 17.87
N ARG A 289 -6.69 -4.19 17.03
CA ARG A 289 -6.59 -5.62 17.34
C ARG A 289 -5.12 -6.07 17.44
N PRO A 290 -4.84 -7.26 18.04
CA PRO A 290 -3.49 -7.79 18.13
C PRO A 290 -2.82 -7.96 16.75
N LEU A 291 -1.51 -7.73 16.70
CA LEU A 291 -0.71 -7.75 15.47
C LEU A 291 -0.63 -9.13 14.82
N GLU A 292 -0.77 -10.18 15.63
CA GLU A 292 -0.68 -11.59 15.24
C GLU A 292 -1.91 -12.08 14.48
N VAL A 293 -3.00 -11.30 14.49
CA VAL A 293 -4.24 -11.62 13.77
C VAL A 293 -4.57 -10.60 12.69
N ALA A 294 -3.87 -9.47 12.64
CA ALA A 294 -4.00 -8.50 11.56
C ALA A 294 -3.13 -8.93 10.37
N LEU A 295 -3.74 -9.28 9.24
CA LEU A 295 -3.01 -9.67 8.04
C LEU A 295 -2.50 -8.45 7.29
N ILE A 296 -1.36 -8.58 6.62
CA ILE A 296 -0.88 -7.55 5.68
C ILE A 296 -1.93 -7.31 4.58
N THR A 297 -2.58 -8.38 4.12
CA THR A 297 -3.61 -8.33 3.08
C THR A 297 -4.89 -7.59 3.51
N ASP A 298 -5.14 -7.43 4.82
CA ASP A 298 -6.28 -6.64 5.34
C ASP A 298 -6.15 -5.14 5.03
N PHE A 299 -4.96 -4.66 4.65
CA PHE A 299 -4.70 -3.25 4.31
C PHE A 299 -4.12 -3.08 2.91
N PHE A 300 -3.28 -4.02 2.46
CA PHE A 300 -2.58 -3.91 1.17
C PHE A 300 -3.25 -4.69 0.03
N GLY A 301 -4.12 -5.66 0.33
CA GLY A 301 -4.74 -6.52 -0.69
C GLY A 301 -6.19 -6.19 -0.99
N ALA A 302 -6.71 -6.64 -2.13
CA ALA A 302 -8.14 -6.57 -2.39
C ALA A 302 -8.92 -7.64 -1.62
N VAL A 303 -10.10 -7.26 -1.15
CA VAL A 303 -11.09 -8.19 -0.62
C VAL A 303 -11.82 -8.85 -1.79
N GLN A 304 -11.46 -10.11 -2.09
CA GLN A 304 -12.16 -10.90 -3.09
C GLN A 304 -13.09 -11.92 -2.42
N ASN A 305 -14.38 -11.63 -2.42
CA ASN A 305 -15.40 -12.59 -2.01
C ASN A 305 -15.77 -13.47 -3.21
N VAL A 306 -15.12 -14.63 -3.34
CA VAL A 306 -15.41 -15.59 -4.42
C VAL A 306 -16.52 -16.54 -3.99
N GLU A 307 -17.68 -16.45 -4.63
CA GLU A 307 -18.74 -17.45 -4.50
C GLU A 307 -18.49 -18.60 -5.50
N ILE A 308 -18.15 -19.79 -5.00
CA ILE A 308 -18.03 -20.98 -5.85
C ILE A 308 -19.42 -21.59 -5.99
N THR A 309 -20.13 -21.20 -7.05
CA THR A 309 -21.39 -21.86 -7.42
C THR A 309 -21.08 -23.27 -7.91
N ARG A 310 -21.48 -24.29 -7.14
CA ARG A 310 -21.34 -25.71 -7.49
C ARG A 310 -22.46 -26.21 -8.40
N ASP A 311 -23.51 -25.42 -8.57
CA ASP A 311 -24.60 -25.72 -9.47
C ASP A 311 -24.18 -25.36 -10.90
N GLY A 312 -24.09 -26.38 -11.75
CA GLY A 312 -23.78 -26.19 -13.16
C GLY A 312 -24.78 -25.25 -13.81
N CYS A 313 -24.31 -24.08 -14.25
CA CYS A 313 -25.13 -23.18 -15.07
C CYS A 313 -25.41 -23.87 -16.41
N ALA A 314 -26.63 -24.39 -16.56
CA ALA A 314 -27.08 -24.93 -17.84
C ALA A 314 -27.23 -23.76 -18.81
N ILE A 315 -26.22 -23.52 -19.64
CA ILE A 315 -26.32 -22.59 -20.77
C ILE A 315 -27.34 -23.18 -21.74
N ARG A 316 -28.59 -22.71 -21.63
CA ARG A 316 -29.70 -23.09 -22.50
C ARG A 316 -29.48 -22.42 -23.84
N GLY A 317 -28.76 -23.10 -24.73
CA GLY A 317 -28.57 -22.64 -26.11
C GLY A 317 -29.89 -22.63 -26.85
N ASN A 318 -30.54 -21.46 -26.95
CA ASN A 318 -31.61 -21.25 -27.91
C ASN A 318 -31.00 -21.15 -29.31
N ARG A 319 -30.83 -22.31 -29.96
CA ARG A 319 -30.72 -22.37 -31.43
C ARG A 319 -32.10 -22.21 -32.02
N THR A 320 -32.56 -20.96 -32.10
CA THR A 320 -33.72 -20.59 -32.92
C THR A 320 -33.29 -19.45 -33.85
N SER A 321 -33.00 -19.83 -35.08
CA SER A 321 -33.19 -19.08 -36.34
C SER A 321 -32.88 -17.57 -36.32
N LEU A 322 -31.59 -17.23 -36.40
CA LEU A 322 -31.16 -16.00 -37.09
C LEU A 322 -31.12 -16.28 -38.61
N SER A 323 -32.28 -16.35 -39.26
CA SER A 323 -32.32 -16.42 -40.74
C SER A 323 -33.52 -15.74 -41.39
N GLU A 324 -34.21 -14.81 -40.73
CA GLU A 324 -35.36 -14.10 -41.33
C GLU A 324 -35.41 -12.60 -41.00
N ALA A 325 -34.27 -11.91 -41.03
CA ALA A 325 -34.25 -10.44 -40.93
C ALA A 325 -33.27 -9.77 -41.90
N ALA A 326 -32.92 -10.43 -43.01
CA ALA A 326 -32.07 -9.86 -44.05
C ALA A 326 -32.65 -10.14 -45.44
N THR A 327 -33.92 -9.80 -45.65
CA THR A 327 -34.47 -9.69 -47.00
C THR A 327 -35.59 -8.66 -47.03
N GLU A 328 -35.25 -7.39 -46.88
CA GLU A 328 -35.91 -6.32 -47.64
C GLU A 328 -35.13 -5.01 -47.47
N GLN A 329 -34.86 -4.36 -48.62
CA GLN A 329 -34.25 -3.04 -48.84
C GLN A 329 -32.80 -3.05 -49.34
N GLY A 330 -32.66 -3.45 -50.60
CA GLY A 330 -31.68 -2.84 -51.49
C GLY A 330 -32.29 -1.62 -52.19
N LYS A 331 -31.56 -0.49 -52.19
CA LYS A 331 -31.21 0.35 -53.36
C LYS A 331 -30.73 1.75 -52.95
N SER A 332 -29.41 1.98 -52.99
CA SER A 332 -28.73 2.97 -53.89
C SER A 332 -27.24 3.11 -53.51
N GLU A 333 -26.38 3.12 -54.53
CA GLU A 333 -24.91 2.96 -54.60
C GLU A 333 -24.06 4.23 -54.23
N PRO A 334 -22.74 4.35 -54.56
CA PRO A 334 -21.58 3.69 -53.94
C PRO A 334 -20.43 4.68 -53.56
N GLY A 335 -19.48 4.23 -52.73
CA GLY A 335 -18.18 4.90 -52.56
C GLY A 335 -17.18 4.07 -51.75
N HIS A 336 -16.06 3.70 -52.38
CA HIS A 336 -14.84 3.07 -51.84
C HIS A 336 -14.45 3.52 -50.40
N VAL A 337 -13.84 2.73 -49.51
CA VAL A 337 -12.57 1.98 -49.61
C VAL A 337 -12.55 0.78 -48.63
N GLU A 338 -11.87 -0.26 -49.08
CA GLU A 338 -11.60 -1.60 -48.52
C GLU A 338 -10.54 -1.63 -47.39
N ALA A 339 -10.76 -2.45 -46.35
CA ALA A 339 -9.71 -3.24 -45.68
C ALA A 339 -10.34 -4.29 -44.73
N ALA A 340 -10.16 -5.56 -45.07
CA ALA A 340 -10.71 -6.73 -44.41
C ALA A 340 -9.90 -7.17 -43.17
N ALA A 341 -10.58 -7.43 -42.06
CA ALA A 341 -10.05 -8.19 -40.93
C ALA A 341 -10.63 -9.61 -40.94
N LYS A 342 -9.77 -10.63 -41.09
CA LYS A 342 -10.15 -12.06 -40.99
C LYS A 342 -10.19 -12.48 -39.51
N PRO A 343 -11.21 -13.22 -39.05
CA PRO A 343 -11.18 -13.82 -37.71
C PRO A 343 -10.34 -15.10 -37.71
N VAL A 344 -9.38 -15.17 -36.78
CA VAL A 344 -8.56 -16.35 -36.50
C VAL A 344 -9.30 -17.23 -35.48
N ASN A 345 -9.64 -18.45 -35.88
CA ASN A 345 -10.10 -19.52 -35.00
C ASN A 345 -8.91 -20.13 -34.26
N VAL A 346 -8.99 -20.22 -32.93
CA VAL A 346 -8.05 -21.01 -32.12
C VAL A 346 -8.80 -22.19 -31.51
N ASN A 347 -8.53 -23.38 -32.05
CA ASN A 347 -8.90 -24.65 -31.46
C ASN A 347 -7.83 -25.10 -30.47
N LEU A 348 -8.24 -25.42 -29.25
CA LEU A 348 -7.44 -26.10 -28.24
C LEU A 348 -7.44 -27.61 -28.50
N SER A 349 -6.29 -28.20 -28.86
CA SER A 349 -5.88 -29.52 -28.34
C SER A 349 -4.43 -29.87 -28.72
N ALA A 350 -3.81 -30.65 -27.83
CA ALA A 350 -2.69 -31.59 -28.05
C ALA A 350 -1.23 -31.05 -28.09
N THR A 351 -0.56 -31.22 -26.95
CA THR A 351 0.73 -31.96 -26.79
C THR A 351 1.77 -31.91 -27.91
N HIS A 352 2.89 -31.20 -27.73
CA HIS A 352 4.26 -31.75 -27.80
C HIS A 352 5.38 -30.69 -27.66
N ARG A 353 6.37 -31.05 -26.83
CA ARG A 353 7.83 -30.85 -26.93
C ARG A 353 8.38 -29.46 -27.29
N HIS A 354 9.05 -28.84 -26.30
CA HIS A 354 10.04 -27.79 -26.49
C HIS A 354 11.31 -28.31 -27.22
N PRO A 355 11.86 -27.58 -28.20
CA PRO A 355 13.22 -27.77 -28.67
C PRO A 355 14.22 -26.84 -27.94
N ASN A 356 15.29 -27.46 -27.42
CA ASN A 356 16.67 -26.99 -27.21
C ASN A 356 16.94 -25.52 -26.83
N LEU A 357 17.37 -25.33 -25.57
CA LEU A 357 18.19 -24.22 -25.10
C LEU A 357 19.69 -24.55 -25.26
N ASP A 358 20.47 -23.54 -25.63
CA ASP A 358 21.91 -23.50 -25.88
C ASP A 358 22.77 -23.90 -24.65
N PRO A 359 23.76 -24.81 -24.78
CA PRO A 359 24.60 -25.24 -23.66
C PRO A 359 25.85 -24.36 -23.51
N ARG A 360 25.75 -23.28 -22.74
CA ARG A 360 26.93 -22.57 -22.18
C ARG A 360 26.72 -22.16 -20.72
N VAL A 361 26.43 -23.13 -19.87
CA VAL A 361 26.67 -23.04 -18.43
C VAL A 361 28.09 -23.52 -18.18
N ARG A 362 29.01 -22.60 -17.88
CA ARG A 362 30.38 -22.92 -17.47
C ARG A 362 30.51 -22.62 -15.98
N GLU A 363 30.67 -23.70 -15.22
CA GLU A 363 31.17 -23.86 -13.85
C GLU A 363 31.50 -22.59 -13.04
N LEU A 364 30.74 -22.37 -11.95
CA LEU A 364 31.19 -21.59 -10.79
C LEU A 364 31.63 -22.59 -9.70
N LYS A 365 32.93 -22.54 -9.33
CA LYS A 365 33.52 -23.31 -8.22
C LYS A 365 33.08 -22.73 -6.87
N PRO A 366 32.98 -23.55 -5.80
CA PRO A 366 32.69 -23.05 -4.46
C PRO A 366 33.89 -22.29 -3.88
N VAL A 367 33.60 -21.18 -3.19
CA VAL A 367 34.58 -20.32 -2.49
C VAL A 367 35.22 -21.09 -1.34
N ALA A 368 36.55 -21.02 -1.23
CA ALA A 368 37.36 -21.73 -0.24
C ALA A 368 37.21 -21.15 1.19
N GLU A 369 37.27 -22.03 2.19
CA GLU A 369 37.13 -21.78 3.64
C GLU A 369 38.16 -20.80 4.27
N THR A 370 39.07 -20.22 3.48
CA THR A 370 40.14 -19.34 3.97
C THR A 370 39.69 -17.90 4.26
N GLU A 371 38.57 -17.44 3.67
CA GLU A 371 38.05 -16.08 3.92
C GLU A 371 37.34 -15.96 5.29
N LEU A 372 36.76 -17.05 5.81
CA LEU A 372 35.96 -17.03 7.05
C LEU A 372 36.78 -16.82 8.32
N VAL A 373 38.08 -17.17 8.29
CA VAL A 373 39.00 -17.03 9.43
C VAL A 373 39.45 -15.58 9.61
N SER A 374 39.57 -14.82 8.51
CA SER A 374 40.00 -13.42 8.54
C SER A 374 38.95 -12.52 9.21
N TYR A 375 37.66 -12.71 8.90
CA TYR A 375 36.56 -11.96 9.52
C TYR A 375 36.39 -12.25 11.01
N ARG A 376 36.68 -13.47 11.47
CA ARG A 376 36.67 -13.81 12.91
C ARG A 376 37.82 -13.14 13.67
N PHE A 377 38.99 -12.97 13.06
CA PHE A 377 40.13 -12.30 13.69
C PHE A 377 39.93 -10.78 13.82
N VAL A 378 39.35 -10.14 12.80
CA VAL A 378 39.01 -8.70 12.84
C VAL A 378 37.91 -8.42 13.87
N GLY A 379 36.89 -9.30 13.96
CA GLY A 379 35.83 -9.18 14.96
C GLY A 379 36.34 -9.28 16.40
N LEU A 380 37.29 -10.18 16.68
CA LEU A 380 37.84 -10.36 18.02
C LEU A 380 38.72 -9.17 18.47
N MET A 381 39.46 -8.56 17.54
CA MET A 381 40.28 -7.37 17.80
C MET A 381 39.43 -6.13 18.11
N MET A 382 38.28 -5.97 17.44
CA MET A 382 37.35 -4.86 17.70
C MET A 382 36.70 -4.97 19.09
N ILE A 383 36.33 -6.17 19.53
CA ILE A 383 35.75 -6.40 20.85
C ILE A 383 36.78 -6.13 21.96
N ALA A 384 38.03 -6.56 21.77
CA ALA A 384 39.11 -6.28 22.71
C ALA A 384 39.41 -4.76 22.82
N GLY A 385 39.39 -4.03 21.69
CA GLY A 385 39.58 -2.59 21.66
C GLY A 385 38.49 -1.82 22.42
N VAL A 386 37.23 -2.25 22.34
CA VAL A 386 36.11 -1.65 23.08
C VAL A 386 36.23 -1.94 24.58
N ALA A 387 36.60 -3.17 24.97
CA ALA A 387 36.76 -3.55 26.37
C ALA A 387 37.89 -2.76 27.07
N ILE A 388 39.04 -2.58 26.39
CA ILE A 388 40.16 -1.78 26.92
C ILE A 388 39.75 -0.31 27.08
N ARG A 389 39.00 0.25 26.12
CA ARG A 389 38.53 1.64 26.17
C ARG A 389 37.50 1.87 27.28
N MET A 390 36.68 0.87 27.59
CA MET A 390 35.77 0.92 28.74
C MET A 390 36.52 0.82 30.07
N ALA A 391 37.53 -0.06 30.19
CA ALA A 391 38.33 -0.20 31.41
C ALA A 391 39.06 1.12 31.76
N VAL A 392 39.68 1.77 30.78
CA VAL A 392 40.37 3.06 30.96
C VAL A 392 39.40 4.19 31.36
N ASN A 393 38.17 4.17 30.87
CA ASN A 393 37.16 5.15 31.26
C ASN A 393 36.62 4.92 32.68
N ILE A 394 36.55 3.67 33.13
CA ILE A 394 36.15 3.32 34.50
C ILE A 394 37.21 3.77 35.50
N GLU A 395 38.50 3.54 35.23
CA GLU A 395 39.61 4.03 36.07
C GLU A 395 39.64 5.56 36.18
N ARG A 396 39.48 6.29 35.06
CA ARG A 396 39.43 7.76 35.08
C ARG A 396 38.24 8.30 35.89
N LYS A 397 37.11 7.59 35.89
CA LYS A 397 35.93 7.99 36.67
C LYS A 397 36.18 7.81 38.17
N GLN A 398 36.82 6.70 38.57
CA GLN A 398 37.18 6.46 39.97
C GLN A 398 38.24 7.45 40.49
N GLU A 399 39.22 7.86 39.66
CA GLU A 399 40.17 8.91 40.04
C GLU A 399 39.52 10.30 40.19
N SER A 400 38.47 10.59 39.42
CA SER A 400 37.74 11.86 39.51
C SER A 400 36.87 11.97 40.77
N GLU A 401 36.35 10.84 41.27
CA GLU A 401 35.50 10.76 42.46
C GLU A 401 36.32 10.72 43.78
N ALA A 402 37.62 10.38 43.72
CA ALA A 402 38.51 10.27 44.88
C ALA A 402 39.21 11.58 45.29
N ARG A 403 39.04 12.70 44.56
CA ARG A 403 39.66 14.00 44.95
C ARG A 403 38.78 14.75 45.97
N PRO A 404 39.28 15.06 47.18
CA PRO A 404 38.52 15.85 48.14
C PRO A 404 38.37 17.30 47.65
N ARG A 405 37.13 17.80 47.63
CA ARG A 405 36.82 19.21 47.35
C ARG A 405 37.40 20.10 48.43
N MET A 406 38.49 20.79 48.11
CA MET A 406 39.05 21.85 48.93
C MET A 406 38.06 23.03 48.97
N LYS A 407 37.41 23.25 50.11
CA LYS A 407 36.63 24.46 50.38
C LYS A 407 37.58 25.65 50.44
N ARG A 408 37.37 26.66 49.59
CA ARG A 408 37.98 27.99 49.77
C ARG A 408 37.07 28.83 50.65
N ALA A 409 37.67 29.44 51.68
CA ALA A 409 37.10 30.50 52.50
C ALA A 409 37.09 31.83 51.76
#